data_AF-A0AAP4CVB8-F1
#
_entry.id   AF-A0AAP4CVB8-F1
#
_cell.length_a   1.000
_cell.length_b   1.000
_cell.length_c   1.000
_cell.angle_alpha   90.00
_cell.angle_beta   90.00
_cell.angle_gamma   90.00
#
_symmetry.space_group_name_H-M   'P 1'
#
loop_
_entity.id
_entity.type
_entity.pdbx_description
1 polymer ?
#
loop_
_entity_poly.entity_id
_entity_poly.type
_entity_poly.pdbx_seq_one_letter_code
_entity_poly.pdbx_strand_id
1 'polypeptide(L)'
;MEVEIGSPLGVADAELIAECLPPPLRVLDATGAVAVARVLRECVDAGWQPEQIRQVMDQALPPNVGRLPALVCYRLRANVLKGQPPARSADEDPRKRREREREAERARQERIEALAAQVEPGDVDPLWDRAWSQVVCENPEASRVEQLRLAKERHAVLLGGESA
;
A
#
# COMPACT_ATOMS: atom_id res chain seq x y z
N MET A 1 -25.53 -35.08 9.05
CA MET A 1 -24.45 -34.56 9.91
C MET A 1 -23.59 -33.70 9.02
N GLU A 2 -24.03 -32.47 8.79
CA GLU A 2 -23.26 -31.51 8.00
C GLU A 2 -22.13 -31.01 8.89
N VAL A 3 -20.91 -31.38 8.55
CA VAL A 3 -19.71 -30.85 9.21
C VAL A 3 -19.50 -29.48 8.57
N GLU A 4 -19.95 -28.43 9.25
CA GLU A 4 -19.47 -27.08 8.99
C GLU A 4 -17.96 -27.11 9.13
N ILE A 5 -17.24 -27.14 8.01
CA ILE A 5 -15.79 -26.99 8.00
C ILE A 5 -15.53 -25.53 8.36
N GLY A 6 -15.49 -25.28 9.67
CA GLY A 6 -15.04 -24.01 10.24
C GLY A 6 -13.70 -23.68 9.61
N SER A 7 -13.55 -22.44 9.16
CA SER A 7 -12.33 -21.95 8.55
C SER A 7 -11.13 -22.40 9.40
N PRO A 8 -10.10 -23.05 8.84
CA PRO A 8 -8.97 -23.59 9.61
C PRO A 8 -8.13 -22.48 10.27
N LEU A 9 -8.46 -21.22 10.02
CA LEU A 9 -7.86 -20.03 10.57
C LEU A 9 -8.82 -19.40 11.59
N GLY A 10 -8.38 -19.25 12.84
CA GLY A 10 -9.15 -18.53 13.86
C GLY A 10 -9.25 -17.03 13.56
N VAL A 11 -10.25 -16.36 14.14
CA VAL A 11 -10.47 -14.90 13.96
C VAL A 11 -9.22 -14.10 14.38
N ALA A 12 -8.63 -14.43 15.53
CA ALA A 12 -7.40 -13.78 16.00
C ALA A 12 -6.22 -13.95 15.03
N ASP A 13 -6.15 -15.07 14.32
CA ASP A 13 -5.08 -15.31 13.34
C ASP A 13 -5.28 -14.50 12.06
N ALA A 14 -6.54 -14.34 11.63
CA ALA A 14 -6.89 -13.48 10.52
C ALA A 14 -6.62 -11.99 10.83
N GLU A 15 -6.94 -11.54 12.05
CA GLU A 15 -6.62 -10.19 12.54
C GLU A 15 -5.11 -9.97 12.59
N LEU A 16 -4.35 -10.92 13.16
CA LEU A 16 -2.90 -10.82 13.24
C LEU A 16 -2.25 -10.72 11.84
N ILE A 17 -2.75 -11.49 10.87
CA ILE A 17 -2.32 -11.38 9.46
C ILE A 17 -2.65 -10.00 8.89
N ALA A 18 -3.84 -9.46 9.17
CA ALA A 18 -4.26 -8.15 8.68
C ALA A 18 -3.42 -7.00 9.27
N GLU A 19 -3.03 -7.10 10.54
CA GLU A 19 -2.19 -6.10 11.21
C GLU A 19 -0.73 -6.16 10.74
N CYS A 20 -0.19 -7.38 10.61
CA CYS A 20 1.23 -7.59 10.36
C CYS A 20 1.63 -7.54 8.89
N LEU A 21 0.71 -7.78 7.95
CA LEU A 21 1.04 -7.86 6.52
C LEU A 21 0.46 -6.68 5.72
N PRO A 22 1.20 -6.12 4.76
CA PRO A 22 0.65 -5.18 3.79
C PRO A 22 -0.36 -5.89 2.87
N PRO A 23 -1.37 -5.18 2.30
CA PRO A 23 -2.45 -5.78 1.51
C PRO A 23 -2.00 -6.76 0.41
N PRO A 24 -0.93 -6.50 -0.37
CA PRO A 24 -0.47 -7.43 -1.41
C PRO A 24 -0.03 -8.80 -0.88
N LEU A 25 0.34 -8.90 0.40
CA LEU A 25 0.80 -10.13 1.05
C LEU A 25 -0.32 -10.91 1.76
N ARG A 26 -1.57 -10.41 1.75
CA ARG A 26 -2.72 -11.04 2.44
C ARG A 26 -3.46 -12.08 1.59
N VAL A 27 -3.11 -12.22 0.31
CA VAL A 27 -3.74 -13.18 -0.62
C VAL A 27 -3.15 -14.57 -0.39
N LEU A 28 -3.61 -15.24 0.68
CA LEU A 28 -3.08 -16.53 1.13
C LEU A 28 -4.15 -17.63 0.93
N ASP A 29 -3.71 -18.83 0.53
CA ASP A 29 -4.54 -20.02 0.62
C ASP A 29 -4.74 -20.43 2.10
N ALA A 30 -5.76 -21.24 2.41
CA ALA A 30 -6.09 -21.58 3.80
C ALA A 30 -4.91 -22.21 4.55
N THR A 31 -4.17 -23.11 3.89
CA THR A 31 -2.97 -23.74 4.46
C THR A 31 -1.84 -22.73 4.68
N GLY A 32 -1.61 -21.83 3.72
CA GLY A 32 -0.62 -20.78 3.81
C GLY A 32 -0.94 -19.76 4.89
N ALA A 33 -2.20 -19.40 5.07
CA ALA A 33 -2.65 -18.50 6.13
C ALA A 33 -2.34 -19.07 7.52
N VAL A 34 -2.64 -20.35 7.76
CA VAL A 34 -2.30 -21.02 9.03
C VAL A 34 -0.78 -21.06 9.26
N ALA A 35 0.00 -21.37 8.21
CA ALA A 35 1.45 -21.40 8.31
C ALA A 35 2.04 -20.01 8.62
N VAL A 36 1.53 -18.96 7.97
CA VAL A 36 1.96 -17.58 8.16
C VAL A 36 1.57 -17.08 9.56
N ALA A 37 0.33 -17.32 10.01
CA ALA A 37 -0.14 -16.94 11.34
C ALA A 37 0.74 -17.55 12.44
N ARG A 38 1.16 -18.81 12.28
CA ARG A 38 2.09 -19.47 13.20
C ARG A 38 3.43 -18.73 13.31
N VAL A 39 4.02 -18.34 12.19
CA VAL A 39 5.29 -17.60 12.18
C VAL A 39 5.11 -16.19 12.73
N LEU A 40 3.98 -15.54 12.46
CA LEU A 40 3.67 -14.22 13.02
C LEU A 40 3.57 -14.26 14.55
N ARG A 41 2.95 -15.30 15.13
CA ARG A 41 2.95 -15.50 16.59
C ARG A 41 4.36 -15.61 17.15
N GLU A 42 5.22 -16.41 16.52
CA GLU A 42 6.63 -16.51 16.93
C GLU A 42 7.34 -15.14 16.88
N CYS A 43 7.01 -14.27 15.91
CA CYS A 43 7.57 -12.92 15.83
C CYS A 43 7.08 -12.04 16.99
N VAL A 44 5.78 -12.08 17.30
CA VAL A 44 5.19 -11.31 18.40
C VAL A 44 5.71 -11.77 19.76
N ASP A 45 5.84 -13.09 19.96
CA ASP A 45 6.43 -13.68 21.16
C ASP A 45 7.91 -13.28 21.33
N ALA A 46 8.62 -13.07 20.22
CA ALA A 46 9.98 -12.51 20.20
C ALA A 46 10.02 -10.98 20.46
N GLY A 47 8.88 -10.34 20.71
CA GLY A 47 8.76 -8.95 21.11
C GLY A 47 8.50 -7.96 19.97
N TRP A 48 8.36 -8.43 18.74
CA TRP A 48 8.03 -7.56 17.60
C TRP A 48 6.59 -7.07 17.67
N GLN A 49 6.37 -5.80 17.33
CA GLN A 49 5.02 -5.24 17.22
C GLN A 49 4.47 -5.44 15.80
N PRO A 50 3.14 -5.66 15.62
CA PRO A 50 2.54 -5.86 14.31
C PRO A 50 2.91 -4.80 13.27
N GLU A 51 2.93 -3.52 13.66
CA GLU A 51 3.30 -2.42 12.77
C GLU A 51 4.79 -2.47 12.36
N GLN A 52 5.69 -2.89 13.26
CA GLN A 52 7.10 -3.08 12.93
C GLN A 52 7.28 -4.23 11.94
N ILE A 53 6.55 -5.33 12.15
CA ILE A 53 6.53 -6.46 11.21
C ILE A 53 6.03 -5.98 9.85
N ARG A 54 4.93 -5.21 9.82
CA ARG A 54 4.37 -4.66 8.58
C ARG A 54 5.36 -3.80 7.81
N GLN A 55 6.10 -2.92 8.49
CA GLN A 55 7.15 -2.11 7.86
C GLN A 55 8.27 -2.96 7.25
N VAL A 56 8.71 -4.01 7.96
CA VAL A 56 9.71 -4.95 7.42
C VAL A 56 9.14 -5.72 6.22
N MET A 57 7.85 -6.01 6.21
CA MET A 57 7.19 -6.79 5.17
C MET A 57 6.79 -5.96 3.93
N ASP A 58 6.77 -4.63 4.04
CA ASP A 58 6.45 -3.68 2.96
C ASP A 58 7.62 -3.47 1.97
N GLN A 59 8.26 -4.57 1.60
CA GLN A 59 9.32 -4.59 0.58
C GLN A 59 8.74 -4.97 -0.77
N ALA A 60 9.25 -4.35 -1.84
CA ALA A 60 8.87 -4.64 -3.22
C ALA A 60 8.83 -6.16 -3.50
N LEU A 61 7.79 -6.59 -4.19
CA LEU A 61 7.64 -8.00 -4.56
C LEU A 61 8.57 -8.35 -5.73
N PRO A 62 9.22 -9.53 -5.70
CA PRO A 62 9.92 -10.05 -6.87
C PRO A 62 8.97 -10.18 -8.07
N PRO A 63 9.48 -10.09 -9.31
CA PRO A 63 8.65 -10.15 -10.52
C PRO A 63 7.90 -11.48 -10.66
N ASN A 64 8.43 -12.58 -10.10
CA ASN A 64 7.79 -13.88 -10.08
C ASN A 64 7.90 -14.51 -8.68
N VAL A 65 6.77 -14.86 -8.08
CA VAL A 65 6.69 -15.54 -6.78
C VAL A 65 5.91 -16.83 -6.96
N GLY A 66 6.59 -17.98 -6.87
CA GLY A 66 5.94 -19.29 -7.09
C GLY A 66 4.85 -19.62 -6.07
N ARG A 67 5.09 -19.38 -4.77
CA ARG A 67 4.08 -19.49 -3.71
C ARG A 67 4.20 -18.32 -2.75
N LEU A 68 3.21 -17.43 -2.76
CA LEU A 68 3.19 -16.24 -1.91
C LEU A 68 3.34 -16.54 -0.41
N PRO A 69 2.64 -17.54 0.17
CA PRO A 69 2.81 -17.88 1.59
C PRO A 69 4.23 -18.31 1.94
N ALA A 70 4.93 -18.98 1.01
CA ALA A 70 6.32 -19.40 1.22
C ALA A 70 7.27 -18.20 1.25
N LEU A 71 7.06 -17.21 0.38
CA LEU A 71 7.79 -15.94 0.41
C LEU A 71 7.56 -15.19 1.73
N VAL A 72 6.31 -15.09 2.17
CA VAL A 72 5.94 -14.41 3.42
C VAL A 72 6.65 -15.07 4.61
N CYS A 73 6.52 -16.40 4.75
CA CYS A 73 7.21 -17.16 5.79
C CYS A 73 8.74 -17.00 5.72
N TYR A 74 9.32 -17.00 4.52
CA TYR A 74 10.75 -16.77 4.34
C TYR A 74 11.16 -15.39 4.82
N ARG A 75 10.46 -14.33 4.42
CA ARG A 75 10.75 -12.95 4.85
C ARG A 75 10.62 -12.77 6.35
N LEU A 76 9.58 -13.31 6.97
CA LEU A 76 9.41 -13.27 8.42
C LEU A 76 10.58 -13.95 9.14
N ARG A 77 10.97 -15.16 8.72
CA ARG A 77 12.12 -15.85 9.33
C ARG A 77 13.45 -15.14 9.08
N ALA A 78 13.67 -14.65 7.87
CA ALA A 78 14.95 -14.08 7.46
C ALA A 78 15.17 -12.66 7.99
N ASN A 79 14.12 -11.85 8.07
CA ASN A 79 14.22 -10.42 8.34
C ASN A 79 13.69 -10.05 9.73
N VAL A 80 12.69 -10.77 10.25
CA VAL A 80 12.05 -10.46 11.53
C VAL A 80 12.65 -11.33 12.63
N LEU A 81 12.54 -12.66 12.54
CA LEU A 81 13.02 -13.58 13.60
C LEU A 81 14.54 -13.60 13.77
N LYS A 82 15.30 -13.40 12.68
CA LYS A 82 16.76 -13.24 12.75
C LYS A 82 17.20 -11.81 13.09
N GLY A 83 16.29 -10.85 12.96
CA GLY A 83 16.55 -9.46 13.34
C GLY A 83 16.29 -9.25 14.83
N GLN A 84 16.86 -8.18 15.38
CA GLN A 84 16.43 -7.68 16.69
C GLN A 84 15.21 -6.78 16.47
N PRO A 85 14.11 -6.96 17.24
CA PRO A 85 13.04 -5.97 17.25
C PRO A 85 13.66 -4.59 17.51
N PRO A 86 13.35 -3.57 16.68
CA PRO A 86 13.88 -2.24 16.92
C PRO A 86 13.53 -1.86 18.36
N ALA A 87 14.52 -1.34 19.08
CA ALA A 87 14.42 -1.03 20.50
C ALA A 87 13.05 -0.38 20.74
N ARG A 88 12.22 -1.06 21.54
CA ARG A 88 10.94 -0.52 21.96
C ARG A 88 11.19 0.90 22.39
N SER A 89 10.65 1.87 21.68
CA SER A 89 10.38 3.16 22.30
C SER A 89 9.15 2.96 23.19
N ALA A 90 9.27 2.10 24.20
CA ALA A 90 8.23 1.89 25.20
C ALA A 90 7.90 3.19 25.94
N ASP A 91 8.80 4.18 25.87
CA ASP A 91 8.65 5.52 26.44
C ASP A 91 8.26 6.60 25.41
N GLU A 92 8.01 6.26 24.15
CA GLU A 92 7.56 7.28 23.22
C GLU A 92 6.07 7.56 23.38
N ASP A 93 5.81 8.69 24.01
CA ASP A 93 4.49 9.30 24.13
C ASP A 93 3.73 9.21 22.79
N PRO A 94 2.52 8.60 22.76
CA PRO A 94 1.67 8.56 21.59
C PRO A 94 1.46 9.93 20.91
N ARG A 95 1.58 11.02 21.67
CA ARG A 95 1.55 12.40 21.14
C ARG A 95 2.75 12.69 20.24
N LYS A 96 3.96 12.28 20.62
CA LYS A 96 5.18 12.44 19.82
C LYS A 96 5.13 11.61 18.54
N ARG A 97 4.54 10.41 18.59
CA ARG A 97 4.27 9.61 17.40
C ARG A 97 3.32 10.32 16.43
N ARG A 98 2.17 10.80 16.92
CA ARG A 98 1.19 11.55 16.13
C ARG A 98 1.78 12.85 15.59
N GLU A 99 2.65 13.50 16.35
CA GLU A 99 3.36 14.70 15.92
C GLU A 99 4.30 14.40 14.75
N ARG A 100 5.05 13.31 14.79
CA ARG A 100 5.89 12.89 13.66
C ARG A 100 5.09 12.45 12.44
N GLU A 101 3.95 11.78 12.63
CA GLU A 101 3.03 11.48 11.52
C GLU A 101 2.50 12.75 10.88
N ARG A 102 2.10 13.74 11.69
CA ARG A 102 1.68 15.07 11.20
C ARG A 102 2.82 15.80 10.52
N GLU A 103 4.04 15.71 11.03
CA GLU A 103 5.23 16.30 10.42
C GLU A 103 5.57 15.65 9.08
N ALA A 104 5.46 14.32 8.99
CA ALA A 104 5.60 13.61 7.73
C ALA A 104 4.52 13.98 6.73
N GLU A 105 3.28 14.16 7.17
CA GLU A 105 2.18 14.62 6.32
C GLU A 105 2.40 16.06 5.84
N ARG A 106 2.83 16.96 6.74
CA ARG A 106 3.23 18.32 6.37
C ARG A 106 4.37 18.32 5.37
N ALA A 107 5.42 17.53 5.59
CA ALA A 107 6.53 17.43 4.67
C ALA A 107 6.11 16.85 3.29
N ARG A 108 5.12 15.94 3.25
CA ARG A 108 4.52 15.47 1.98
C ARG A 108 3.76 16.59 1.30
N GLN A 109 2.93 17.32 2.03
CA GLN A 109 2.16 18.44 1.51
C GLN A 109 3.08 19.55 0.99
N GLU A 110 4.12 19.92 1.75
CA GLU A 110 5.15 20.88 1.33
C GLU A 110 5.86 20.44 0.06
N ARG A 111 6.15 19.14 -0.12
CA ARG A 111 6.72 18.64 -1.38
C ARG A 111 5.74 18.74 -2.54
N ILE A 112 4.46 18.45 -2.32
CA ILE A 112 3.41 18.59 -3.33
C ILE A 112 3.27 20.06 -3.73
N GLU A 113 3.24 20.96 -2.75
CA GLU A 113 3.18 22.40 -2.96
C GLU A 113 4.43 22.93 -3.65
N ALA A 114 5.63 22.48 -3.25
CA ALA A 114 6.87 22.83 -3.93
C ALA A 114 6.91 22.31 -5.37
N LEU A 115 6.32 21.16 -5.66
CA LEU A 115 6.17 20.65 -7.02
C LEU A 115 5.14 21.48 -7.80
N ALA A 116 4.03 21.87 -7.18
CA ALA A 116 3.02 22.73 -7.80
C ALA A 116 3.57 24.13 -8.09
N ALA A 117 4.40 24.68 -7.20
CA ALA A 117 5.06 25.98 -7.36
C ALA A 117 6.14 25.99 -8.45
N GLN A 118 6.62 24.81 -8.88
CA GLN A 118 7.52 24.69 -10.03
C GLN A 118 6.78 24.73 -11.37
N VAL A 119 5.44 24.67 -11.37
CA VAL A 119 4.63 24.77 -12.59
C VAL A 119 4.13 26.21 -12.69
N GLU A 120 4.58 26.95 -13.70
CA GLU A 120 4.12 28.32 -13.89
C GLU A 120 2.66 28.33 -14.38
N PRO A 121 1.82 29.31 -13.95
CA PRO A 121 0.48 29.49 -14.48
C PRO A 121 0.53 29.80 -15.99
N GLY A 122 0.41 28.74 -16.82
CA GLY A 122 0.55 28.82 -18.27
C GLY A 122 1.34 27.66 -18.88
N ASP A 123 2.09 26.88 -18.08
CA ASP A 123 2.81 25.68 -18.52
C ASP A 123 1.87 24.50 -18.83
N VAL A 124 0.61 24.58 -18.39
CA VAL A 124 -0.40 23.57 -18.67
C VAL A 124 -0.96 23.81 -20.06
N ASP A 125 -0.72 22.87 -20.98
CA ASP A 125 -1.30 22.87 -22.32
C ASP A 125 -2.83 23.07 -22.26
N PRO A 126 -3.39 24.12 -22.90
CA PRO A 126 -4.82 24.38 -22.90
C PRO A 126 -5.67 23.22 -23.46
N LEU A 127 -5.11 22.45 -24.41
CA LEU A 127 -5.78 21.26 -24.93
C LEU A 127 -5.81 20.14 -23.90
N TRP A 128 -4.77 20.03 -23.06
CA TRP A 128 -4.74 19.08 -21.95
C TRP A 128 -5.79 19.44 -20.88
N ASP A 129 -5.86 20.72 -20.49
CA ASP A 129 -6.83 21.19 -19.50
C ASP A 129 -8.28 20.98 -19.97
N ARG A 130 -8.54 21.25 -21.25
CA ARG A 130 -9.82 20.96 -21.91
C ARG A 130 -10.14 19.46 -21.93
N ALA A 131 -9.18 18.62 -22.34
CA ALA A 131 -9.37 17.17 -22.40
C ALA A 131 -9.67 16.59 -21.01
N TRP A 132 -8.91 17.03 -20.00
CA TRP A 132 -9.08 16.62 -18.61
C TRP A 132 -10.45 17.03 -18.06
N SER A 133 -10.83 18.30 -18.21
CA SER A 133 -12.11 18.83 -17.72
C SER A 133 -13.31 18.11 -18.35
N GLN A 134 -13.26 17.84 -19.66
CA GLN A 134 -14.31 17.09 -20.34
C GLN A 134 -14.42 15.66 -19.83
N VAL A 135 -13.30 14.95 -19.68
CA VAL A 135 -13.32 13.56 -19.20
C VAL A 135 -13.84 13.45 -17.78
N VAL A 136 -13.47 14.38 -16.89
CA VAL A 136 -13.97 14.40 -15.51
C VAL A 136 -15.48 14.66 -15.47
N CYS A 137 -15.99 15.59 -16.29
CA CYS A 137 -17.42 15.87 -16.38
C CYS A 137 -18.23 14.72 -17.01
N GLU A 138 -17.70 14.09 -18.06
CA GLU A 138 -18.37 13.00 -18.77
C GLU A 138 -18.29 11.65 -18.01
N ASN A 139 -17.26 11.47 -17.17
CA ASN A 139 -16.98 10.21 -16.47
C ASN A 139 -16.76 10.43 -14.96
N PRO A 140 -17.72 11.00 -14.22
CA PRO A 140 -17.55 11.30 -12.79
C PRO A 140 -17.34 10.04 -11.93
N GLU A 141 -17.93 8.92 -12.34
CA GLU A 141 -17.85 7.61 -11.67
C GLU A 141 -16.55 6.83 -11.98
N ALA A 142 -15.79 7.26 -12.99
CA ALA A 142 -14.56 6.57 -13.37
C ALA A 142 -13.44 6.80 -12.33
N SER A 143 -12.57 5.79 -12.17
CA SER A 143 -11.40 5.92 -11.32
C SER A 143 -10.45 7.01 -11.84
N ARG A 144 -9.63 7.61 -10.97
CA ARG A 144 -8.66 8.67 -11.38
C ARG A 144 -7.66 8.17 -12.44
N VAL A 145 -7.28 6.90 -12.37
CA VAL A 145 -6.38 6.27 -13.35
C VAL A 145 -7.06 6.14 -14.71
N GLU A 146 -8.35 5.78 -14.71
CA GLU A 146 -9.14 5.67 -15.92
C GLU A 146 -9.45 7.03 -16.54
N GLN A 147 -9.81 8.02 -15.73
CA GLN A 147 -9.95 9.42 -16.16
C GLN A 147 -8.64 9.94 -16.77
N LEU A 148 -7.48 9.62 -16.20
CA LEU A 148 -6.19 9.98 -16.77
C LEU A 148 -5.92 9.31 -18.12
N ARG A 149 -6.24 8.02 -18.27
CA ARG A 149 -6.09 7.32 -19.54
C ARG A 149 -6.97 7.96 -20.63
N LEU A 150 -8.23 8.20 -20.33
CA LEU A 150 -9.19 8.83 -21.25
C LEU A 150 -8.78 10.26 -21.62
N ALA A 151 -8.29 11.04 -20.64
CA ALA A 151 -7.81 12.40 -20.89
C ALA A 151 -6.60 12.41 -21.84
N LYS A 152 -5.66 11.45 -21.69
CA LYS A 152 -4.53 11.28 -22.62
C LYS A 152 -4.96 10.94 -24.04
N GLU A 153 -5.90 10.00 -24.19
CA GLU A 153 -6.44 9.63 -25.49
C GLU A 153 -7.11 10.83 -26.18
N ARG A 154 -7.90 11.58 -25.41
CA ARG A 154 -8.59 12.77 -25.93
C ARG A 154 -7.64 13.92 -26.25
N HIS A 155 -6.64 14.15 -25.41
CA HIS A 155 -5.58 15.13 -25.67
C HIS A 155 -4.81 14.80 -26.95
N ALA A 156 -4.49 13.53 -27.20
CA ALA A 156 -3.86 13.09 -28.45
C ALA A 156 -4.74 13.35 -29.68
N VAL A 157 -6.07 13.16 -29.57
CA VAL A 157 -7.02 13.50 -30.65
C VAL A 157 -7.06 15.01 -30.90
N LEU A 158 -7.05 15.82 -29.84
CA LEU A 158 -7.04 17.29 -29.96
C LEU A 158 -5.76 17.79 -30.63
N LEU A 159 -4.59 17.26 -30.26
CA LEU A 159 -3.31 17.58 -30.90
C LEU A 159 -3.25 17.14 -32.38
N GLY A 160 -3.83 15.98 -32.71
CA GLY A 160 -3.88 15.46 -34.08
C GLY A 160 -4.89 16.16 -35.00
N GLY A 161 -5.82 16.95 -34.44
CA GLY A 161 -6.86 17.67 -35.17
C GLY A 161 -6.48 19.07 -35.66
N GLU A 162 -5.33 19.62 -35.23
CA GLU A 162 -4.86 20.97 -35.59
C GLU A 162 -4.06 21.02 -36.92
N SER A 163 -4.00 19.92 -37.69
CA SER A 163 -3.25 19.85 -38.97
C SER A 163 -4.13 19.75 -40.24
N ALA A 164 -5.32 20.37 -40.26
CA ALA A 164 -6.17 20.43 -41.46
C ALA A 164 -6.64 21.84 -41.79
#